data_AF-A0A4R6TDC9-F1
#
_entry.id   AF-A0A4R6TDC9-F1
#
_cell.length_a   1.000
_cell.length_b   1.000
_cell.length_c   1.000
_cell.angle_alpha   90.00
_cell.angle_beta   90.00
_cell.angle_gamma   90.00
#
_symmetry.space_group_name_H-M   'P 1'
#
loop_
_entity.id
_entity.type
_entity.pdbx_description
1 polymer ?
#
loop_
_entity_poly.entity_id
_entity_poly.type
_entity_poly.pdbx_seq_one_letter_code
_entity_poly.pdbx_strand_id
1 'polypeptide(L)'
;MKQRLLILSDLWGKENADWVSTYVENLSEDFEVVFYSSCELAGIPDFDITEHERHRLFIESGVEEAVENLLSLEKEEVVILAFSIGGTIGWKASLAGLKIASFYAVSATRLRYEKEKPLNKVTLYYGEGDAYKPDVSWFEKMKVDYHIIPKGTHELYRDKEFAKKLCLEIKSKR
;
A
#
# COMPACT_ATOMS: atom_id res chain seq x y z
N MET A 1 -7.43 23.74 -0.98
CA MET A 1 -7.97 22.43 -0.54
C MET A 1 -6.80 21.47 -0.46
N LYS A 2 -6.71 20.63 0.58
CA LYS A 2 -5.63 19.63 0.66
C LYS A 2 -5.94 18.49 -0.32
N GLN A 3 -4.90 17.91 -0.91
CA GLN A 3 -5.08 16.73 -1.75
C GLN A 3 -5.42 15.54 -0.86
N ARG A 4 -6.30 14.66 -1.32
CA ARG A 4 -6.71 13.47 -0.59
C ARG A 4 -5.63 12.38 -0.70
N LEU A 5 -5.22 11.84 0.45
CA LEU A 5 -4.22 10.77 0.53
C LEU A 5 -4.81 9.57 1.26
N LEU A 6 -4.85 8.43 0.58
CA LEU A 6 -5.34 7.18 1.12
C LEU A 6 -4.17 6.38 1.69
N ILE A 7 -4.31 5.93 2.93
CA ILE A 7 -3.45 4.94 3.54
C ILE A 7 -4.16 3.58 3.50
N LEU A 8 -3.60 2.62 2.77
CA LEU A 8 -4.11 1.24 2.73
C LEU A 8 -3.25 0.34 3.62
N SER A 9 -3.86 -0.26 4.64
CA SER A 9 -3.16 -1.04 5.66
C SER A 9 -2.48 -2.30 5.11
N ASP A 10 -1.64 -2.92 5.94
CA ASP A 10 -1.10 -4.25 5.70
C ASP A 10 -2.15 -5.35 5.89
N LEU A 11 -1.70 -6.60 5.90
CA LEU A 11 -2.52 -7.79 6.12
C LEU A 11 -3.36 -7.69 7.40
N TRP A 12 -2.89 -6.99 8.43
CA TRP A 12 -3.52 -6.95 9.74
C TRP A 12 -4.68 -5.96 9.85
N GLY A 13 -4.93 -5.14 8.82
CA GLY A 13 -6.08 -4.24 8.84
C GLY A 13 -5.93 -3.18 9.93
N LYS A 14 -6.93 -3.09 10.82
CA LYS A 14 -6.87 -2.29 12.06
C LYS A 14 -6.14 -2.98 13.20
N GLU A 15 -6.07 -4.30 13.18
CA GLU A 15 -5.29 -5.03 14.17
C GLU A 15 -3.80 -4.70 13.97
N ASN A 16 -3.08 -4.40 15.05
CA ASN A 16 -1.65 -4.06 14.99
C ASN A 16 -1.29 -2.86 14.09
N ALA A 17 -2.20 -1.90 13.94
CA ALA A 17 -2.03 -0.71 13.10
C ALA A 17 -1.36 0.50 13.80
N ASP A 18 -0.77 0.33 14.99
CA ASP A 18 -0.19 1.45 15.76
C ASP A 18 0.84 2.27 14.98
N TRP A 19 1.57 1.63 14.06
CA TRP A 19 2.56 2.26 13.19
C TRP A 19 1.95 3.28 12.22
N VAL A 20 0.68 3.15 11.88
CA VAL A 20 -0.05 4.06 10.97
C VAL A 20 -0.11 5.48 11.53
N SER A 21 -0.19 5.62 12.85
CA SER A 21 -0.24 6.93 13.54
C SER A 21 0.91 7.84 13.09
N THR A 22 2.12 7.28 12.93
CA THR A 22 3.29 8.04 12.49
C THR A 22 3.08 8.63 11.09
N TYR A 23 2.46 7.89 10.18
CA TYR A 23 2.16 8.39 8.83
C TYR A 23 1.05 9.44 8.85
N VAL A 24 -0.03 9.17 9.58
CA VAL A 24 -1.17 10.09 9.68
C VAL A 24 -0.73 11.44 10.26
N GLU A 25 -0.01 11.44 11.38
CA GLU A 25 0.48 12.65 12.03
C GLU A 25 1.40 13.48 11.10
N ASN A 26 2.29 12.83 10.35
CA ASN A 26 3.28 13.52 9.52
C ASN A 26 2.74 14.01 8.15
N LEU A 27 1.59 13.49 7.71
CA LEU A 27 0.97 13.81 6.42
C LEU A 27 -0.29 14.68 6.54
N SER A 28 -0.95 14.70 7.70
CA SER A 28 -2.24 15.42 7.88
C SER A 28 -2.13 16.94 7.75
N GLU A 29 -0.93 17.52 7.90
CA GLU A 29 -0.71 18.95 7.68
C GLU A 29 -0.82 19.32 6.18
N ASP A 30 -0.47 18.41 5.27
CA ASP A 30 -0.39 18.66 3.83
C ASP A 30 -1.52 18.00 3.04
N PHE A 31 -2.02 16.87 3.53
CA PHE A 31 -3.03 16.05 2.90
C PHE A 31 -4.29 15.93 3.74
N GLU A 32 -5.42 15.68 3.07
CA GLU A 32 -6.59 15.10 3.72
C GLU A 32 -6.37 13.58 3.78
N VAL A 33 -5.86 13.10 4.92
CA VAL A 33 -5.48 11.70 5.09
C VAL A 33 -6.69 10.85 5.47
N VAL A 34 -6.87 9.75 4.75
CA VAL A 34 -7.91 8.76 4.99
C VAL A 34 -7.27 7.40 5.15
N PHE A 35 -7.59 6.71 6.24
CA PHE A 35 -7.11 5.36 6.47
C PHE A 35 -8.18 4.34 6.08
N TYR A 36 -7.79 3.34 5.29
CA TYR A 36 -8.59 2.16 5.00
C TYR A 36 -7.90 0.91 5.53
N SER A 37 -8.65 0.14 6.33
CA SER A 37 -8.28 -1.24 6.62
C SER A 37 -8.45 -2.07 5.35
N SER A 38 -7.39 -2.75 4.94
CA SER A 38 -7.44 -3.73 3.86
C SER A 38 -8.42 -4.86 4.19
N CYS A 39 -8.60 -5.22 5.47
CA CYS A 39 -9.57 -6.23 5.88
C CYS A 39 -11.01 -5.73 5.71
N GLU A 40 -11.31 -4.51 6.16
CA GLU A 40 -12.66 -3.94 6.00
C GLU A 40 -13.03 -3.76 4.53
N LEU A 41 -12.08 -3.28 3.71
CA LEU A 41 -12.28 -3.22 2.27
C LEU A 41 -12.58 -4.61 1.69
N ALA A 42 -11.92 -5.65 2.20
CA ALA A 42 -12.09 -7.03 1.75
C ALA A 42 -13.28 -7.77 2.38
N GLY A 43 -14.07 -7.15 3.26
CA GLY A 43 -15.12 -7.87 4.00
C GLY A 43 -14.60 -8.92 5.00
N ILE A 44 -13.31 -8.84 5.37
CA ILE A 44 -12.64 -9.78 6.27
C ILE A 44 -12.66 -9.20 7.70
N PRO A 45 -12.91 -10.02 8.74
CA PRO A 45 -12.79 -9.58 10.13
C PRO A 45 -11.39 -9.05 10.44
N ASP A 46 -11.32 -7.86 11.05
CA ASP A 46 -10.04 -7.29 11.52
C ASP A 46 -9.43 -8.09 12.68
N PHE A 47 -10.25 -8.78 13.48
CA PHE A 47 -9.86 -9.45 14.73
C PHE A 47 -10.33 -10.91 14.75
N ASP A 48 -9.83 -11.69 15.72
CA ASP A 48 -10.28 -13.05 16.04
C ASP A 48 -10.09 -14.10 14.92
N ILE A 49 -9.19 -13.83 13.97
CA ILE A 49 -8.76 -14.78 12.94
C ILE A 49 -7.23 -14.88 12.87
N THR A 50 -6.73 -16.04 12.48
CA THR A 50 -5.27 -16.25 12.37
C THR A 50 -4.68 -15.59 11.13
N GLU A 51 -3.36 -15.33 11.12
CA GLU A 51 -2.65 -14.84 9.93
C GLU A 51 -2.89 -15.73 8.71
N HIS A 52 -2.83 -17.06 8.90
CA HIS A 52 -3.02 -18.03 7.82
C HIS A 52 -4.43 -17.95 7.23
N GLU A 53 -5.45 -17.87 8.09
CA GLU A 53 -6.83 -17.73 7.66
C GLU A 53 -7.06 -16.41 6.93
N ARG A 54 -6.52 -15.33 7.46
CA ARG A 54 -6.61 -14.00 6.84
C ARG A 54 -5.95 -13.96 5.47
N HIS A 55 -4.73 -14.48 5.37
CA HIS A 55 -4.02 -14.61 4.11
C HIS A 55 -4.85 -15.43 3.10
N ARG A 56 -5.40 -16.57 3.52
CA ARG A 56 -6.26 -17.40 2.65
C ARG A 56 -7.45 -16.59 2.11
N LEU A 57 -8.18 -15.88 2.97
CA LEU A 57 -9.34 -15.08 2.57
C LEU A 57 -8.98 -13.98 1.55
N PHE A 58 -7.84 -13.29 1.76
CA PHE A 58 -7.34 -12.33 0.76
C PHE A 58 -7.02 -12.97 -0.58
N ILE A 59 -6.51 -14.20 -0.62
CA ILE A 59 -6.14 -14.88 -1.88
C ILE A 59 -7.38 -15.43 -2.60
N GLU A 60 -8.40 -15.87 -1.87
CA GLU A 60 -9.60 -16.47 -2.45
C GLU A 60 -10.52 -15.45 -3.11
N SER A 61 -10.76 -14.30 -2.47
CA SER A 61 -11.58 -13.22 -3.03
C SER A 61 -11.32 -11.83 -2.44
N GLY A 62 -10.67 -11.74 -1.26
CA GLY A 62 -10.61 -10.49 -0.51
C GLY A 62 -9.87 -9.36 -1.21
N VAL A 63 -8.88 -9.65 -2.07
CA VAL A 63 -8.19 -8.61 -2.86
C VAL A 63 -9.15 -7.99 -3.88
N GLU A 64 -9.88 -8.81 -4.62
CA GLU A 64 -10.86 -8.37 -5.61
C GLU A 64 -12.00 -7.57 -4.95
N GLU A 65 -12.54 -8.07 -3.84
CA GLU A 65 -13.57 -7.36 -3.06
C GLU A 65 -13.06 -6.00 -2.55
N ALA A 66 -11.82 -5.94 -2.05
CA ALA A 66 -11.21 -4.69 -1.61
C ALA A 66 -11.03 -3.66 -2.73
N VAL A 67 -10.70 -4.13 -3.94
CA VAL A 67 -10.58 -3.27 -5.12
C VAL A 67 -11.93 -2.68 -5.50
N GLU A 68 -12.98 -3.50 -5.57
CA GLU A 68 -14.34 -3.05 -5.89
C GLU A 68 -14.85 -2.03 -4.87
N ASN A 69 -14.67 -2.32 -3.58
CA ASN A 69 -15.08 -1.43 -2.50
C ASN A 69 -14.31 -0.11 -2.54
N LEU A 70 -12.99 -0.13 -2.77
CA LEU A 70 -12.17 1.07 -2.89
C LEU A 70 -12.62 1.96 -4.08
N LEU A 71 -12.88 1.35 -5.25
CA LEU A 71 -13.43 2.05 -6.42
C LEU A 71 -14.82 2.63 -6.15
N SER A 72 -15.62 1.97 -5.31
CA SER A 72 -16.94 2.44 -4.92
C SER A 72 -16.87 3.70 -4.03
N LEU A 73 -15.88 3.76 -3.13
CA LEU A 73 -15.71 4.81 -2.13
C LEU A 73 -15.03 6.06 -2.71
N GLU A 74 -14.06 5.88 -3.60
CA GLU A 74 -13.18 6.96 -4.06
C GLU A 74 -13.42 7.28 -5.54
N LYS A 75 -13.95 8.48 -5.81
CA LYS A 75 -14.37 8.94 -7.15
C LYS A 75 -13.47 10.01 -7.76
N GLU A 76 -12.79 10.73 -6.89
CA GLU A 76 -11.86 11.80 -7.26
C GLU A 76 -10.44 11.26 -7.39
N GLU A 77 -9.54 12.08 -7.94
CA GLU A 77 -8.13 11.74 -7.99
C GLU A 77 -7.50 11.78 -6.59
N VAL A 78 -6.77 10.71 -6.24
CA VAL A 78 -6.16 10.54 -4.91
C VAL A 78 -4.66 10.27 -4.98
N VAL A 79 -3.94 10.48 -3.87
CA VAL A 79 -2.62 9.89 -3.63
C VAL A 79 -2.81 8.60 -2.85
N ILE A 80 -2.07 7.54 -3.17
CA ILE A 80 -2.09 6.30 -2.40
C ILE A 80 -0.74 6.07 -1.74
N LEU A 81 -0.77 5.77 -0.44
CA LEU A 81 0.31 5.17 0.32
C LEU A 81 -0.16 3.82 0.87
N ALA A 82 0.41 2.73 0.39
CA ALA A 82 -0.09 1.40 0.69
C ALA A 82 0.99 0.47 1.24
N PHE A 83 0.59 -0.47 2.10
CA PHE A 83 1.51 -1.34 2.82
C PHE A 83 1.16 -2.81 2.60
N SER A 84 2.17 -3.66 2.36
CA SER A 84 1.98 -5.11 2.20
C SER A 84 0.85 -5.46 1.23
N ILE A 85 -0.18 -6.20 1.63
CA ILE A 85 -1.32 -6.56 0.77
C ILE A 85 -2.09 -5.34 0.25
N GLY A 86 -2.15 -4.24 1.03
CA GLY A 86 -2.70 -2.96 0.59
C GLY A 86 -2.04 -2.44 -0.68
N GLY A 87 -0.75 -2.73 -0.88
CA GLY A 87 -0.05 -2.42 -2.11
C GLY A 87 -0.57 -3.19 -3.32
N THR A 88 -0.97 -4.46 -3.15
CA THR A 88 -1.66 -5.21 -4.22
C THR A 88 -3.03 -4.59 -4.53
N ILE A 89 -3.79 -4.25 -3.49
CA ILE A 89 -5.12 -3.64 -3.62
C ILE A 89 -5.01 -2.31 -4.38
N GLY A 90 -4.11 -1.42 -3.97
CA GLY A 90 -3.87 -0.14 -4.66
C GLY A 90 -3.41 -0.31 -6.11
N TRP A 91 -2.53 -1.28 -6.38
CA TRP A 91 -2.07 -1.60 -7.74
C TRP A 91 -3.22 -2.05 -8.64
N LYS A 92 -4.03 -3.00 -8.17
CA LYS A 92 -5.18 -3.52 -8.93
C LYS A 92 -6.29 -2.50 -9.08
N ALA A 93 -6.57 -1.70 -8.05
CA ALA A 93 -7.53 -0.60 -8.15
C ALA A 93 -7.10 0.43 -9.20
N SER A 94 -5.80 0.71 -9.31
CA SER A 94 -5.28 1.57 -10.38
C SER A 94 -5.51 0.99 -11.77
N LEU A 95 -5.25 -0.31 -11.96
CA LEU A 95 -5.53 -1.00 -13.24
C LEU A 95 -7.02 -1.02 -13.57
N ALA A 96 -7.87 -1.09 -12.54
CA ALA A 96 -9.32 -1.08 -12.66
C ALA A 96 -9.92 0.33 -12.82
N GLY A 97 -9.09 1.37 -12.94
CA GLY A 97 -9.53 2.73 -13.29
C GLY A 97 -9.63 3.71 -12.14
N LEU A 98 -9.14 3.38 -10.94
CA LEU A 98 -9.03 4.36 -9.86
C LEU A 98 -8.07 5.48 -10.27
N LYS A 99 -8.54 6.73 -10.20
CA LYS A 99 -7.74 7.91 -10.54
C LYS A 99 -6.71 8.17 -9.46
N ILE A 100 -5.44 7.97 -9.77
CA ILE A 100 -4.36 8.11 -8.79
C ILE A 100 -3.29 9.07 -9.33
N ALA A 101 -3.07 10.17 -8.63
CA ALA A 101 -2.03 11.14 -8.95
C ALA A 101 -0.62 10.59 -8.71
N SER A 102 -0.43 9.86 -7.61
CA SER A 102 0.83 9.20 -7.25
C SER A 102 0.57 7.99 -6.36
N PHE A 103 1.30 6.91 -6.62
CA PHE A 103 1.16 5.66 -5.89
C PHE A 103 2.50 5.27 -5.25
N TYR A 104 2.50 5.21 -3.92
CA TYR A 104 3.60 4.74 -3.11
C TYR A 104 3.20 3.42 -2.46
N ALA A 105 4.03 2.39 -2.62
CA ALA A 105 3.80 1.11 -1.95
C ALA A 105 5.04 0.63 -1.21
N VAL A 106 4.88 0.26 0.06
CA VAL A 106 5.96 -0.23 0.91
C VAL A 106 5.74 -1.70 1.23
N SER A 107 6.75 -2.51 0.93
CA SER A 107 6.75 -3.96 1.11
C SER A 107 5.56 -4.65 0.47
N ALA A 108 5.08 -4.15 -0.68
CA ALA A 108 3.87 -4.65 -1.30
C ALA A 108 3.98 -6.14 -1.65
N THR A 109 3.11 -6.98 -1.09
CA THR A 109 3.12 -8.41 -1.38
C THR A 109 2.53 -8.65 -2.76
N ARG A 110 2.78 -9.84 -3.32
CA ARG A 110 2.17 -10.38 -4.56
C ARG A 110 2.40 -9.60 -5.86
N LEU A 111 2.94 -8.38 -5.85
CA LEU A 111 3.24 -7.62 -7.07
C LEU A 111 4.12 -8.40 -8.03
N ARG A 112 5.05 -9.22 -7.52
CA ARG A 112 5.90 -10.13 -8.30
C ARG A 112 5.14 -11.08 -9.25
N TYR A 113 3.82 -11.27 -9.05
CA TYR A 113 2.96 -12.08 -9.92
C TYR A 113 2.19 -11.25 -10.96
N GLU A 114 2.12 -9.94 -10.78
CA GLU A 114 1.43 -9.04 -11.71
C GLU A 114 2.19 -8.99 -13.04
N LYS A 115 1.44 -8.81 -14.12
CA LYS A 115 1.95 -8.76 -15.50
C LYS A 115 1.72 -7.42 -16.18
N GLU A 116 0.87 -6.59 -15.59
CA GLU A 116 0.47 -5.29 -16.09
C GLU A 116 0.83 -4.21 -15.07
N LYS A 117 1.25 -3.06 -15.61
CA LYS A 117 1.65 -1.90 -14.82
C LYS A 117 0.57 -0.82 -14.93
N PRO A 118 0.15 -0.23 -13.80
CA PRO A 118 -0.60 1.01 -13.78
C PRO A 118 0.04 2.14 -14.61
N LEU A 119 -0.79 2.99 -15.21
CA LEU A 119 -0.33 4.14 -16.02
C LEU A 119 0.20 5.30 -15.16
N ASN A 120 -0.18 5.36 -13.89
CA ASN A 120 0.23 6.40 -12.95
C ASN A 120 1.70 6.24 -12.53
N LYS A 121 2.22 7.28 -11.86
CA LYS A 121 3.55 7.24 -11.26
C LYS A 121 3.53 6.32 -10.03
N VAL A 122 4.29 5.24 -10.12
CA VAL A 122 4.42 4.25 -9.03
C VAL A 122 5.85 4.27 -8.48
N THR A 123 5.97 4.38 -7.16
CA THR A 123 7.24 4.25 -6.44
C THR A 123 7.12 3.16 -5.38
N LEU A 124 7.98 2.15 -5.47
CA LEU A 124 7.97 1.00 -4.59
C LEU A 124 9.14 1.06 -3.60
N TYR A 125 8.92 0.57 -2.38
CA TYR A 125 9.95 0.46 -1.35
C TYR A 125 9.96 -0.96 -0.81
N TYR A 126 11.12 -1.58 -0.75
CA TYR A 126 11.27 -2.92 -0.17
C TYR A 126 12.49 -2.99 0.73
N GLY A 127 12.40 -3.81 1.77
CA GLY A 127 13.56 -4.18 2.56
C GLY A 127 14.47 -5.08 1.75
N GLU A 128 15.78 -4.90 1.88
CA GLU A 128 16.76 -5.82 1.28
C GLU A 128 16.48 -7.28 1.68
N GLY A 129 16.11 -7.50 2.96
CA GLY A 129 15.73 -8.80 3.52
C GLY A 129 14.25 -9.16 3.34
N ASP A 130 13.45 -8.39 2.61
CA ASP A 130 12.06 -8.75 2.33
C ASP A 130 12.01 -9.96 1.39
N ALA A 131 11.39 -11.04 1.84
CA ALA A 131 11.22 -12.29 1.09
C ALA A 131 10.15 -12.19 -0.02
N TYR A 132 9.28 -11.18 0.05
CA TYR A 132 8.17 -10.99 -0.87
C TYR A 132 8.45 -9.99 -1.99
N LYS A 133 9.59 -9.28 -1.93
CA LYS A 133 9.99 -8.32 -2.96
C LYS A 133 10.10 -8.98 -4.34
N PRO A 134 9.69 -8.31 -5.42
CA PRO A 134 10.00 -8.74 -6.77
C PRO A 134 11.51 -8.86 -7.02
N ASP A 135 11.90 -9.69 -7.97
CA ASP A 135 13.28 -9.73 -8.44
C ASP A 135 13.58 -8.56 -9.39
N VAL A 136 14.86 -8.37 -9.71
CA VAL A 136 15.34 -7.31 -10.61
C VAL A 136 14.67 -7.39 -11.98
N SER A 137 14.46 -8.60 -12.50
CA SER A 137 13.84 -8.80 -13.83
C SER A 137 12.40 -8.29 -13.86
N TRP A 138 11.65 -8.45 -12.76
CA TRP A 138 10.30 -7.93 -12.63
C TRP A 138 10.31 -6.40 -12.60
N PHE A 139 11.21 -5.77 -11.83
CA PHE A 139 11.31 -4.31 -11.79
C PHE A 139 11.66 -3.72 -13.16
N GLU A 140 12.63 -4.31 -13.87
CA GLU A 140 13.02 -3.89 -15.21
C GLU A 140 11.88 -4.03 -16.21
N LYS A 141 11.13 -5.14 -16.15
CA LYS A 141 9.96 -5.36 -16.99
C LYS A 141 8.86 -4.33 -16.72
N MET A 142 8.58 -4.05 -15.45
CA MET A 142 7.52 -3.13 -15.04
C MET A 142 7.91 -1.66 -15.19
N LYS A 143 9.21 -1.34 -15.31
CA LYS A 143 9.71 0.03 -15.44
C LYS A 143 9.11 0.95 -14.37
N VAL A 144 9.12 0.50 -13.11
CA VAL A 144 8.66 1.24 -11.94
C VAL A 144 9.84 1.81 -11.18
N ASP A 145 9.65 2.96 -10.53
CA ASP A 145 10.64 3.46 -9.58
C ASP A 145 10.62 2.55 -8.35
N TYR A 146 11.79 2.15 -7.87
CA TYR A 146 11.90 1.33 -6.67
C TYR A 146 13.12 1.68 -5.82
N HIS A 147 13.01 1.46 -4.51
CA HIS A 147 14.07 1.65 -3.55
C HIS A 147 14.22 0.39 -2.69
N ILE A 148 15.45 -0.12 -2.62
CA ILE A 148 15.81 -1.21 -1.71
C ILE A 148 16.45 -0.60 -0.46
N ILE A 149 15.83 -0.81 0.69
CA ILE A 149 16.28 -0.27 1.98
C ILE A 149 17.25 -1.28 2.62
N PRO A 150 18.54 -0.92 2.77
CA PRO A 150 19.54 -1.82 3.34
C PRO A 150 19.14 -2.27 4.74
N LYS A 151 19.34 -3.56 5.05
CA LYS A 151 18.93 -4.18 6.33
C LYS A 151 17.42 -4.13 6.64
N GLY A 152 16.59 -3.57 5.75
CA GLY A 152 15.14 -3.55 5.91
C GLY A 152 14.54 -4.95 5.77
N THR A 153 13.50 -5.23 6.54
CA THR A 153 12.70 -6.47 6.46
C THR A 153 11.34 -6.17 5.82
N HIS A 154 10.45 -7.17 5.77
CA HIS A 154 9.08 -6.95 5.28
C HIS A 154 8.36 -5.85 6.08
N GLU A 155 8.52 -5.80 7.39
CA GLU A 155 7.85 -4.84 8.28
C GLU A 155 8.57 -3.48 8.39
N LEU A 156 9.47 -3.14 7.46
CA LEU A 156 10.26 -1.90 7.52
C LEU A 156 9.39 -0.63 7.67
N TYR A 157 8.15 -0.68 7.17
CA TYR A 157 7.20 0.43 7.29
C TYR A 157 6.78 0.73 8.72
N ARG A 158 7.02 -0.18 9.67
CA ARG A 158 6.80 0.05 11.10
C ARG A 158 7.94 0.84 11.75
N ASP A 159 9.09 0.95 11.10
CA ASP A 159 10.20 1.76 11.58
C ASP A 159 9.87 3.26 11.46
N LYS A 160 9.95 3.97 12.58
CA LYS A 160 9.55 5.39 12.66
C LYS A 160 10.49 6.30 11.86
N GLU A 161 11.77 5.98 11.75
CA GLU A 161 12.71 6.80 10.98
C GLU A 161 12.45 6.67 9.49
N PHE A 162 12.23 5.44 9.01
CA PHE A 162 11.79 5.17 7.65
C PHE A 162 10.47 5.89 7.34
N ALA A 163 9.46 5.72 8.20
CA ALA A 163 8.14 6.33 8.02
C ALA A 163 8.25 7.85 7.86
N LYS A 164 8.99 8.52 8.74
CA LYS A 164 9.23 9.98 8.67
C LYS A 164 9.93 10.39 7.38
N LYS A 165 10.98 9.67 6.97
CA LYS A 165 11.70 9.95 5.70
C LYS A 165 10.78 9.81 4.50
N LEU A 166 9.98 8.74 4.45
CA LEU A 166 9.01 8.54 3.38
C LEU A 166 7.94 9.64 3.35
N CYS A 167 7.41 10.05 4.52
CA CYS A 167 6.47 11.16 4.59
C CYS A 167 7.07 12.47 4.05
N LEU A 168 8.33 12.78 4.36
CA LEU A 168 9.02 13.95 3.80
C LEU A 168 9.16 13.86 2.28
N GLU A 169 9.49 12.68 1.76
CA GLU A 169 9.57 12.46 0.31
C GLU A 169 8.22 12.67 -0.38
N ILE A 170 7.15 12.08 0.16
CA ILE A 170 5.79 12.23 -0.38
C ILE A 170 5.38 13.71 -0.41
N LYS A 171 5.66 14.46 0.66
CA LYS A 171 5.40 15.91 0.73
C LYS A 171 6.17 16.72 -0.31
N SER A 172 7.43 16.36 -0.55
CA SER A 172 8.29 17.06 -1.51
C SER A 172 7.88 16.88 -2.99
N LYS A 173 7.05 15.86 -3.27
CA LYS A 173 6.59 15.48 -4.62
C LYS A 173 5.15 15.92 -4.90
N ARG A 174 4.56 16.72 -4.02
CA ARG A 174 3.22 17.31 -4.18
C ARG A 174 3.20 18.37 -5.28
#